data_AF-A0A2S9G6J3-F1
#
_entry.id   AF-A0A2S9G6J3-F1
#
_cell.length_a   1.000
_cell.length_b   1.000
_cell.length_c   1.000
_cell.angle_alpha   90.00
_cell.angle_beta   90.00
_cell.angle_gamma   90.00
#
_symmetry.space_group_name_H-M   'P 1'
#
loop_
_entity.id
_entity.type
_entity.pdbx_description
1 polymer ?
#
loop_
_entity_poly.entity_id
_entity_poly.type
_entity_poly.pdbx_seq_one_letter_code
_entity_poly.pdbx_strand_id
1 'polypeptide(L)'
;PQTFEDAVDKMWKTSECWRQWINVGDFPDHPWRSYLQRSALTLKGLTYSPTGALLAAPTTSLPETPQGERNWDYRYAWVRDSTFA
;
A
#
# COMPACT_ATOMS: atom_id res chain seq x y z
N PRO A 1 20.24 -10.05 2.09
CA PRO A 1 20.39 -11.53 1.95
C PRO A 1 21.88 -11.83 1.86
N GLN A 2 22.36 -12.97 2.35
CA GLN A 2 23.80 -13.28 2.32
C GLN A 2 24.15 -14.23 1.15
N THR A 3 23.19 -15.02 0.67
CA THR A 3 23.34 -15.88 -0.52
C THR A 3 22.29 -15.58 -1.59
N PHE A 4 22.50 -16.10 -2.80
CA PHE A 4 21.50 -16.08 -3.88
C PHE A 4 20.24 -16.86 -3.48
N GLU A 5 20.41 -18.05 -2.89
CA GLU A 5 19.32 -18.90 -2.42
C GLU A 5 18.44 -18.16 -1.39
N ASP A 6 19.07 -17.49 -0.42
CA ASP A 6 18.35 -16.65 0.56
C ASP A 6 17.54 -15.53 -0.10
N ALA A 7 18.09 -14.93 -1.17
CA ALA A 7 17.42 -13.83 -1.87
C ALA A 7 16.17 -14.34 -2.61
N VAL A 8 16.29 -15.49 -3.27
CA VAL A 8 15.18 -16.14 -3.97
C VAL A 8 14.09 -16.55 -2.98
N ASP A 9 14.46 -17.20 -1.87
CA ASP A 9 13.50 -17.60 -0.83
C ASP A 9 12.74 -16.38 -0.25
N LYS A 10 13.45 -15.28 0.05
CA LYS A 10 12.82 -14.05 0.54
C LYS A 10 11.88 -13.42 -0.48
N MET A 11 12.24 -13.39 -1.75
CA MET A 11 11.40 -12.86 -2.83
C MET A 11 10.13 -13.71 -3.02
N TRP A 12 10.29 -15.03 -2.98
CA TRP A 12 9.18 -15.98 -3.07
C TRP A 12 8.22 -15.81 -1.90
N LYS A 13 8.72 -15.86 -0.66
CA LYS A 13 7.92 -15.65 0.56
C LYS A 13 7.17 -14.33 0.57
N THR A 14 7.83 -13.25 0.14
CA THR A 14 7.18 -11.94 0.02
C THR A 14 6.05 -11.98 -0.99
N SER A 15 6.28 -12.54 -2.18
CA SER A 15 5.27 -12.64 -3.23
C SER A 15 4.07 -13.50 -2.81
N GLU A 16 4.33 -14.64 -2.17
CA GLU A 16 3.29 -15.54 -1.68
C GLU A 16 2.46 -14.93 -0.57
N CYS A 17 3.07 -14.18 0.37
CA CYS A 17 2.34 -13.47 1.41
C CYS A 17 1.29 -12.51 0.81
N TRP A 18 1.67 -11.72 -0.20
CA TRP A 18 0.75 -10.81 -0.87
C TRP A 18 -0.33 -11.52 -1.70
N ARG A 19 0.02 -12.62 -2.38
CA ARG A 19 -0.94 -13.46 -3.11
C ARG A 19 -1.97 -14.09 -2.18
N GLN A 20 -1.53 -14.66 -1.06
CA GLN A 20 -2.42 -15.25 -0.07
C GLN A 20 -3.34 -14.20 0.52
N TRP A 21 -2.82 -13.02 0.86
CA TRP A 21 -3.63 -11.93 1.40
C TRP A 21 -4.74 -11.49 0.44
N ILE A 22 -4.42 -11.27 -0.85
CA ILE A 22 -5.43 -10.82 -1.81
C ILE A 22 -6.46 -11.90 -2.16
N ASN A 23 -6.07 -13.17 -2.11
CA ASN A 23 -6.96 -14.30 -2.42
C ASN A 23 -8.05 -14.53 -1.36
N VAL A 24 -7.86 -14.04 -0.13
CA VAL A 24 -8.86 -14.10 0.94
C VAL A 24 -9.90 -12.98 0.81
N GLY A 25 -9.60 -11.91 0.06
CA GLY A 25 -10.52 -10.79 -0.14
C GLY A 25 -11.72 -11.15 -1.01
N ASP A 26 -12.90 -10.68 -0.62
CA ASP A 26 -14.11 -10.75 -1.44
C ASP A 26 -14.13 -9.58 -2.42
N PHE A 27 -14.23 -9.89 -3.71
CA PHE A 27 -14.27 -8.90 -4.78
C PHE A 27 -15.41 -9.25 -5.74
N PRO A 28 -16.25 -8.28 -6.11
CA PRO A 28 -17.38 -8.53 -6.99
C PRO A 28 -16.91 -9.04 -8.35
N ASP A 29 -17.74 -9.87 -8.98
CA ASP A 29 -17.58 -10.23 -10.38
C ASP A 29 -17.91 -9.01 -11.25
N HIS A 30 -16.89 -8.23 -11.55
CA HIS A 30 -17.00 -6.93 -12.20
C HIS A 30 -15.81 -6.70 -13.15
N PRO A 31 -15.99 -6.02 -14.30
CA PRO A 31 -14.90 -5.73 -15.24
C PRO A 31 -13.67 -5.03 -14.62
N TRP A 32 -13.87 -4.31 -13.51
CA TRP A 32 -12.79 -3.60 -12.81
C TRP A 32 -12.19 -4.37 -11.63
N ARG A 33 -12.49 -5.66 -11.46
CA ARG A 33 -12.00 -6.48 -10.34
C ARG A 33 -10.48 -6.38 -10.15
N SER A 34 -9.71 -6.40 -11.23
CA SER A 34 -8.24 -6.26 -11.18
C SER A 34 -7.79 -4.91 -10.61
N TYR A 35 -8.47 -3.82 -10.94
CA TYR A 35 -8.22 -2.49 -10.38
C TYR A 35 -8.57 -2.45 -8.90
N LEU A 36 -9.70 -3.05 -8.49
CA LEU A 36 -10.09 -3.14 -7.08
C LEU A 36 -9.03 -3.91 -6.26
N GLN A 37 -8.58 -5.06 -6.77
CA GLN A 37 -7.53 -5.85 -6.14
C GLN A 37 -6.21 -5.09 -6.03
N ARG A 38 -5.82 -4.37 -7.10
CA ARG A 38 -4.62 -3.53 -7.08
C ARG A 38 -4.71 -2.39 -6.07
N SER A 39 -5.86 -1.72 -5.97
CA SER A 39 -6.09 -0.67 -4.97
C SER A 39 -6.05 -1.22 -3.55
N ALA A 40 -6.66 -2.39 -3.30
CA ALA A 40 -6.60 -3.05 -1.99
C ALA A 40 -5.15 -3.38 -1.57
N LEU A 41 -4.34 -3.90 -2.49
CA LEU A 41 -2.90 -4.13 -2.25
C LEU A 41 -2.16 -2.83 -1.90
N THR A 42 -2.45 -1.74 -2.61
CA THR A 42 -1.87 -0.42 -2.32
C THR A 42 -2.23 0.03 -0.91
N LEU A 43 -3.52 0.05 -0.54
CA LEU A 43 -3.97 0.47 0.80
C LEU A 43 -3.34 -0.39 1.90
N LYS A 44 -3.26 -1.72 1.68
CA LYS A 44 -2.58 -2.62 2.60
C LYS A 44 -1.08 -2.28 2.74
N GLY A 45 -0.41 -1.89 1.66
CA GLY A 45 0.97 -1.43 1.68
C GLY A 45 1.18 -0.09 2.38
N LEU A 46 0.15 0.76 2.44
CA LEU A 46 0.14 2.03 3.17
C LEU A 46 -0.20 1.88 4.66
N THR A 47 -0.53 0.67 5.11
CA THR A 47 -0.93 0.40 6.50
C THR A 47 0.28 0.03 7.34
N TYR A 48 0.55 0.81 8.39
CA TYR A 48 1.60 0.50 9.36
C TYR A 48 1.20 -0.71 10.21
N SER A 49 1.86 -1.85 9.98
CA SER A 49 1.47 -3.14 10.56
C SER A 49 1.30 -3.16 12.08
N PRO A 50 2.12 -2.45 12.90
CA PRO A 50 1.96 -2.50 14.36
C PRO A 50 0.71 -1.82 14.91
N THR A 51 0.20 -0.77 14.27
CA THR A 51 -0.94 0.02 14.81
C THR A 51 -2.15 0.08 13.87
N GLY A 52 -1.99 -0.29 12.61
CA GLY A 52 -3.01 -0.12 11.58
C GLY A 52 -3.11 1.31 11.04
N ALA A 53 -2.23 2.23 11.46
CA ALA A 53 -2.25 3.61 10.96
C ALA A 53 -2.01 3.64 9.44
N LEU A 54 -2.90 4.32 8.72
CA LEU A 54 -2.81 4.48 7.28
C LEU A 54 -2.09 5.78 6.94
N LEU A 55 -0.98 5.68 6.21
CA LEU A 55 -0.31 6.86 5.65
C LEU A 55 -1.02 7.35 4.38
N ALA A 56 -1.01 8.66 4.13
CA ALA A 56 -1.74 9.25 3.01
C ALA A 56 -1.14 8.85 1.64
N ALA A 57 0.18 8.92 1.48
CA ALA A 57 0.89 8.40 0.31
C ALA A 57 2.40 8.18 0.61
N PRO A 58 3.07 7.21 -0.04
CA PRO A 58 4.48 6.91 0.21
C PRO A 58 5.39 7.82 -0.63
N THR A 59 5.06 9.11 -0.73
CA THR A 59 5.75 10.10 -1.56
C THR A 59 6.19 11.28 -0.70
N THR A 60 7.43 11.72 -0.88
CA THR A 60 8.08 12.71 -0.02
C THR A 60 7.98 14.16 -0.50
N SER A 61 7.56 14.41 -1.76
CA SER A 61 8.05 15.63 -2.45
C SER A 61 7.17 16.20 -3.56
N LEU A 62 5.93 15.79 -3.75
CA LEU A 62 5.06 16.49 -4.71
C LEU A 62 4.18 17.49 -3.96
N PRO A 63 4.39 18.80 -4.16
CA PRO A 63 3.47 19.79 -3.63
C PRO A 63 2.10 19.57 -4.29
N GLU A 64 1.01 19.79 -3.55
CA GLU A 64 -0.36 19.73 -4.11
C GLU A 64 -0.46 20.61 -5.37
N THR A 65 0.22 21.77 -5.32
CA THR A 65 0.38 22.71 -6.41
C THR A 65 1.83 23.21 -6.44
N PRO A 66 2.54 23.17 -7.58
CA PRO A 66 3.88 23.78 -7.68
C PRO A 66 3.86 25.24 -7.20
N GLN A 67 4.80 25.60 -6.30
CA GLN A 67 4.88 26.91 -5.63
C GLN A 67 3.70 27.26 -4.70
N GLY A 68 2.85 26.29 -4.37
CA GLY A 68 1.78 26.48 -3.40
C GLY A 68 2.28 26.36 -1.95
N GLU A 69 1.48 26.90 -1.02
CA GLU A 69 1.75 26.86 0.43
C GLU A 69 1.38 25.50 1.07
N ARG A 70 0.64 24.64 0.36
CA ARG A 70 0.15 23.35 0.88
C ARG A 70 1.14 22.21 0.60
N ASN A 71 2.22 22.19 1.37
CA ASN A 71 3.32 21.22 1.25
C ASN A 71 3.31 20.19 2.38
N TRP A 72 2.13 19.67 2.73
CA TRP A 72 2.01 18.65 3.77
C TRP A 72 2.74 17.37 3.36
N ASP A 73 3.40 16.72 4.33
CA ASP A 73 4.08 15.45 4.08
C ASP A 73 3.06 14.29 4.14
N TYR A 74 2.92 13.60 3.01
CA TYR A 74 1.94 12.53 2.82
C TYR A 74 2.36 11.21 3.45
N ARG A 75 3.61 11.09 3.94
CA ARG A 75 4.07 9.86 4.61
C ARG A 75 3.48 9.69 6.01
N TYR A 76 2.77 10.69 6.52
CA TYR A 76 2.10 10.64 7.82
C TYR A 76 0.66 10.19 7.71
N ALA A 77 0.12 9.72 8.85
CA ALA A 77 -1.27 9.37 8.98
C ALA A 77 -2.12 10.62 9.21
N TRP A 78 -3.12 10.80 8.36
CA TRP A 78 -4.12 11.87 8.47
C TRP A 78 -5.48 11.24 8.77
N VAL A 79 -6.21 11.81 9.74
CA VAL A 79 -7.52 11.28 10.17
C VAL A 79 -8.47 11.18 8.99
N ARG A 80 -8.52 12.21 8.13
CA ARG A 80 -9.33 12.24 6.91
C ARG A 80 -9.08 10.99 6.04
N ASP A 81 -7.83 10.71 5.73
CA ASP A 81 -7.45 9.61 4.83
C ASP A 81 -7.78 8.24 5.44
N SER A 82 -7.64 8.12 6.76
CA SER A 82 -8.02 6.89 7.49
C SER A 82 -9.53 6.62 7.52
N THR A 83 -10.38 7.63 7.34
CA THR A 83 -11.85 7.43 7.32
C THR A 83 -12.37 6.80 6.02
N PHE A 84 -11.58 6.83 4.94
CA PHE A 84 -11.98 6.33 3.62
C PHE A 84 -11.34 4.98 3.26
N ALA A 85 -10.55 4.40 4.15
CA ALA A 85 -9.82 3.16 3.93
C ALA A 85 -10.51 1.94 4.55
#